data_AF-W4L4M4-F1
#
_entry.id   AF-W4L4M4-F1
#
_cell.length_a   1.000
_cell.length_b   1.000
_cell.length_c   1.000
_cell.angle_alpha   90.00
_cell.angle_beta   90.00
_cell.angle_gamma   90.00
#
_symmetry.space_group_name_H-M   'P 1'
#
loop_
_entity.id
_entity.type
_entity.pdbx_description
1 polymer ?
#
loop_
_entity_poly.entity_id
_entity_poly.type
_entity_poly.pdbx_seq_one_letter_code
_entity_poly.pdbx_strand_id
1 'polypeptide(L)'
;MLDAWADEQEATEYGACGIAILIILALTDYTVIRRSRKGTGIDYWLGYQDTDYPFQDAARLEVSGIRRGNDRVVAARVSQKIRQTKPSDEALPAYIVVVEFSRPYARMVKK
;
A
#
# COMPACT_ATOMS: atom_id res chain seq x y z
N MET A 1 -1.85 30.12 -8.80
CA MET A 1 -0.92 28.99 -8.59
C MET A 1 -1.71 27.99 -7.77
N LEU A 2 -2.06 26.83 -8.32
CA LEU A 2 -2.68 25.76 -7.52
C LEU A 2 -1.52 25.04 -6.84
N ASP A 3 -1.54 24.99 -5.53
CA ASP A 3 -0.49 24.36 -4.75
C ASP A 3 -0.43 22.84 -5.05
N ALA A 4 0.75 22.24 -5.00
CA ALA A 4 0.96 20.83 -5.32
C ALA A 4 0.10 19.87 -4.46
N TRP A 5 -0.22 20.26 -3.22
CA TRP A 5 -1.08 19.48 -2.33
C TRP A 5 -2.54 19.37 -2.81
N ALA A 6 -2.96 20.23 -3.75
CA ALA A 6 -4.26 20.15 -4.41
C ALA A 6 -4.25 19.17 -5.61
N ASP A 7 -3.13 18.48 -5.88
CA ASP A 7 -3.07 17.43 -6.88
C ASP A 7 -3.92 16.24 -6.44
N GLU A 8 -4.99 16.04 -7.18
CA GLU A 8 -5.92 14.94 -7.01
C GLU A 8 -5.24 13.57 -7.03
N GLN A 9 -4.19 13.40 -7.83
CA GLN A 9 -3.45 12.16 -7.88
C GLN A 9 -2.67 11.94 -6.58
N GLU A 10 -1.97 12.96 -6.10
CA GLU A 10 -1.17 12.89 -4.86
C GLU A 10 -2.06 12.59 -3.63
N ALA A 11 -3.21 13.26 -3.53
CA ALA A 11 -4.19 12.99 -2.47
C ALA A 11 -4.71 11.54 -2.50
N THR A 12 -4.92 11.00 -3.70
CA THR A 12 -5.39 9.60 -3.88
C THR A 12 -4.33 8.61 -3.44
N GLU A 13 -3.06 8.83 -3.80
CA GLU A 13 -1.97 7.94 -3.44
C GLU A 13 -1.65 8.00 -1.93
N TYR A 14 -1.63 9.17 -1.31
CA TYR A 14 -1.43 9.26 0.14
C TYR A 14 -2.58 8.65 0.93
N GLY A 15 -3.82 8.85 0.51
CA GLY A 15 -4.97 8.17 1.11
C GLY A 15 -4.85 6.66 1.02
N ALA A 16 -4.44 6.13 -0.13
CA ALA A 16 -4.24 4.71 -0.34
C ALA A 16 -3.10 4.17 0.53
N CYS A 17 -2.00 4.91 0.67
CA CYS A 17 -0.90 4.56 1.57
C CYS A 17 -1.40 4.40 3.01
N GLY A 18 -2.11 5.39 3.56
CA GLY A 18 -2.61 5.32 4.93
C GLY A 18 -3.48 4.08 5.19
N ILE A 19 -4.42 3.80 4.29
CA ILE A 19 -5.30 2.62 4.41
C ILE A 19 -4.51 1.31 4.26
N ALA A 20 -3.56 1.24 3.31
CA ALA A 20 -2.73 0.06 3.11
C ALA A 20 -1.90 -0.28 4.35
N ILE A 21 -1.32 0.73 5.00
CA ILE A 21 -0.57 0.53 6.24
C ILE A 21 -1.46 -0.01 7.35
N LEU A 22 -2.68 0.54 7.52
CA LEU A 22 -3.64 0.03 8.50
C LEU A 22 -4.05 -1.42 8.22
N ILE A 23 -4.26 -1.78 6.95
CA ILE A 23 -4.57 -3.16 6.54
C ILE A 23 -3.43 -4.11 6.90
N ILE A 24 -2.18 -3.73 6.62
CA ILE A 24 -1.00 -4.53 6.97
C ILE A 24 -0.91 -4.72 8.49
N LEU A 25 -1.03 -3.63 9.26
CA LEU A 25 -0.96 -3.67 10.72
C LEU A 25 -2.08 -4.51 11.36
N ALA A 26 -3.25 -4.58 10.74
CA ALA A 26 -4.43 -5.25 11.29
C ALA A 26 -4.58 -6.72 10.85
N LEU A 27 -4.10 -7.08 9.65
CA LEU A 27 -4.36 -8.39 9.03
C LEU A 27 -3.10 -9.24 8.86
N THR A 28 -1.94 -8.76 9.30
CA THR A 28 -0.66 -9.48 9.20
C THR A 28 0.18 -9.20 10.45
N ASP A 29 1.25 -9.97 10.65
CA ASP A 29 2.22 -9.76 11.73
C ASP A 29 3.29 -8.71 11.37
N TYR A 30 3.08 -7.97 10.27
CA TYR A 30 4.05 -7.02 9.73
C TYR A 30 3.74 -5.56 10.12
N THR A 31 4.80 -4.75 10.14
CA THR A 31 4.77 -3.29 10.24
C THR A 31 5.59 -2.67 9.12
N VAL A 32 5.38 -1.38 8.85
CA VAL A 32 6.15 -0.63 7.87
C VAL A 32 7.40 -0.07 8.53
N ILE A 33 8.56 -0.38 7.96
CA ILE A 33 9.86 -0.01 8.55
C ILE A 33 10.54 1.13 7.77
N ARG A 34 10.35 1.19 6.45
CA ARG A 34 10.88 2.26 5.58
C ARG A 34 10.19 2.32 4.23
N ARG A 35 10.23 3.50 3.60
CA ARG A 35 9.91 3.64 2.18
C ARG A 35 11.03 3.08 1.32
N SER A 36 10.67 2.48 0.19
CA SER A 36 11.65 2.04 -0.78
C SER A 36 12.18 3.21 -1.61
N ARG A 37 13.37 3.02 -2.21
CA ARG A 37 13.90 3.96 -3.20
C ARG A 37 13.01 3.93 -4.44
N LYS A 38 12.75 5.09 -5.04
CA LYS A 38 12.02 5.18 -6.32
C LYS A 38 12.67 4.28 -7.38
N GLY A 39 11.85 3.59 -8.16
CA GLY A 39 12.29 2.70 -9.24
C GLY A 39 12.57 1.25 -8.83
N THR A 40 12.25 0.85 -7.60
CA THR A 40 12.43 -0.53 -7.09
C THR A 40 11.23 -1.45 -7.31
N GLY A 41 10.10 -0.91 -7.80
CA GLY A 41 8.87 -1.68 -8.04
C GLY A 41 8.06 -2.02 -6.78
N ILE A 42 8.45 -1.45 -5.62
CA ILE A 42 7.72 -1.52 -4.35
C ILE A 42 7.73 -0.14 -3.66
N ASP A 43 6.71 0.16 -2.86
CA ASP A 43 6.59 1.43 -2.13
C ASP A 43 7.22 1.40 -0.73
N TYR A 44 7.05 0.27 -0.02
CA TYR A 44 7.51 0.11 1.36
C TYR A 44 8.17 -1.25 1.60
N TRP A 45 9.12 -1.25 2.52
CA TRP A 45 9.64 -2.46 3.14
C TRP A 45 8.92 -2.69 4.47
N LEU A 46 8.66 -3.96 4.76
CA LEU A 46 7.98 -4.42 5.95
C LEU A 46 8.92 -5.24 6.82
N GLY A 47 8.79 -5.09 8.15
CA GLY A 47 9.39 -5.95 9.16
C GLY A 47 8.31 -6.53 10.07
N TYR A 48 8.66 -7.42 11.00
CA TYR A 48 7.69 -7.95 11.97
C TYR A 48 7.35 -6.92 13.06
N GLN A 49 6.13 -6.94 13.60
CA GLN A 49 5.69 -6.04 14.68
C GLN A 49 6.40 -6.31 16.01
N ASP A 50 6.51 -7.58 16.40
CA ASP A 50 6.98 -8.00 17.72
C ASP A 50 8.37 -8.65 17.63
N THR A 51 9.36 -7.88 17.16
CA THR A 51 10.74 -8.35 17.01
C THR A 51 11.75 -7.39 17.63
N ASP A 52 12.82 -7.94 18.19
CA ASP A 52 14.00 -7.18 18.65
C ASP A 52 14.80 -6.57 17.49
N TYR A 53 14.50 -6.97 16.24
CA TYR A 53 15.16 -6.51 15.03
C TYR A 53 14.19 -5.75 14.10
N PRO A 54 13.71 -4.55 14.49
CA PRO A 54 12.62 -3.85 13.82
C PRO A 54 12.96 -3.30 12.43
N PHE A 55 14.21 -3.41 11.96
CA PHE A 55 14.64 -2.92 10.65
C PHE A 55 15.07 -4.03 9.68
N GLN A 56 14.69 -5.28 9.96
CA GLN A 56 14.90 -6.38 9.02
C GLN A 56 13.79 -6.39 7.96
N ASP A 57 14.19 -6.29 6.70
CA ASP A 57 13.30 -6.46 5.56
C ASP A 57 12.79 -7.92 5.54
N ALA A 58 11.50 -8.11 5.82
CA ALA A 58 10.85 -9.41 5.90
C ALA A 58 9.72 -9.58 4.87
N ALA A 59 9.14 -8.48 4.41
CA ALA A 59 8.17 -8.46 3.32
C ALA A 59 8.20 -7.12 2.58
N ARG A 60 7.47 -7.07 1.47
CA ARG A 60 7.38 -5.90 0.59
C ARG A 60 5.93 -5.45 0.50
N LEU A 61 5.69 -4.15 0.40
CA LEU A 61 4.36 -3.58 0.20
C LEU A 61 4.36 -2.64 -1.01
N GLU A 62 3.46 -2.92 -1.93
CA GLU A 62 3.16 -2.08 -3.09
C GLU A 62 1.73 -1.56 -2.97
N VAL A 63 1.55 -0.24 -3.14
CA VAL A 63 0.29 0.44 -2.93
C VAL A 63 -0.23 1.03 -4.23
N SER A 64 -1.55 1.09 -4.37
CA SER A 64 -2.17 1.87 -5.43
C SER A 64 -3.50 2.47 -4.99
N GLY A 65 -3.67 3.76 -5.26
CA GLY A 65 -4.97 4.41 -5.16
C GLY A 65 -5.76 4.39 -6.48
N ILE A 66 -7.08 4.29 -6.36
CA ILE A 66 -8.05 4.50 -7.44
C ILE A 66 -9.10 5.48 -6.93
N ARG A 67 -9.12 6.68 -7.52
CA ARG A 67 -10.07 7.73 -7.15
C ARG A 67 -11.52 7.36 -7.46
N ARG A 68 -11.75 6.79 -8.65
CA ARG A 68 -13.04 6.29 -9.07
C ARG A 68 -12.88 5.05 -9.94
N GLY A 69 -13.49 3.96 -9.54
CA GLY A 69 -13.40 2.68 -10.22
C GLY A 69 -14.52 1.73 -9.85
N ASN A 70 -14.49 0.56 -10.49
CA ASN A 70 -15.32 -0.58 -10.15
C ASN A 70 -14.42 -1.80 -9.96
N ASP A 71 -15.01 -2.94 -9.60
CA ASP A 71 -14.27 -4.18 -9.31
C ASP A 71 -13.36 -4.61 -10.46
N ARG A 72 -13.76 -4.38 -11.73
CA ARG A 72 -12.91 -4.69 -12.89
C ARG A 72 -11.66 -3.82 -12.92
N VAL A 73 -11.78 -2.52 -12.63
CA VAL A 73 -10.65 -1.60 -12.56
C VAL A 73 -9.70 -1.98 -11.42
N VAL A 74 -10.25 -2.34 -10.25
CA VAL A 74 -9.47 -2.81 -9.10
C VAL A 74 -8.71 -4.10 -9.46
N ALA A 75 -9.39 -5.10 -10.01
CA ALA A 75 -8.76 -6.37 -10.40
C ALA A 75 -7.68 -6.19 -11.48
N ALA A 76 -7.93 -5.32 -12.46
CA ALA A 76 -6.94 -4.98 -13.47
C ALA A 76 -5.71 -4.30 -12.85
N ARG A 77 -5.91 -3.39 -11.88
CA ARG A 77 -4.81 -2.71 -11.17
C ARG A 77 -4.00 -3.69 -10.32
N VAL A 78 -4.64 -4.58 -9.57
CA VAL A 78 -3.96 -5.65 -8.82
C VAL A 78 -3.11 -6.49 -9.77
N SER A 79 -3.68 -6.93 -10.89
CA SER A 79 -2.97 -7.74 -11.89
C SER A 79 -1.77 -6.99 -12.48
N GLN A 80 -1.88 -5.67 -12.68
CA GLN A 80 -0.79 -4.83 -13.13
C GLN A 80 0.32 -4.74 -12.08
N LYS A 81 -0.01 -4.49 -10.81
CA LYS A 81 0.97 -4.41 -9.71
C LYS A 81 1.67 -5.75 -9.51
N ILE A 82 0.96 -6.89 -9.57
CA ILE A 82 1.58 -8.23 -9.49
C ILE A 82 2.68 -8.40 -10.54
N ARG A 83 2.47 -7.89 -11.76
CA ARG A 83 3.49 -7.94 -12.82
C ARG A 83 4.66 -6.98 -12.56
N GLN A 84 4.41 -5.83 -11.93
CA GLN A 84 5.44 -4.85 -11.58
C GLN A 84 6.33 -5.31 -10.41
N THR A 85 5.79 -6.11 -9.49
CA THR A 85 6.49 -6.56 -8.27
C THR A 85 7.41 -7.79 -8.48
N LYS A 86 7.62 -8.24 -9.73
CA LYS A 86 8.60 -9.29 -10.13
C LYS A 86 9.90 -8.66 -10.66
N PRO A 87 11.10 -9.28 -10.49
CA PRO A 87 11.78 -9.72 -9.27
C PRO A 87 13.18 -9.08 -9.19
N SER A 88 13.41 -8.15 -8.26
CA SER A 88 14.79 -7.87 -7.80
C SER A 88 15.17 -8.68 -6.56
N ASP A 89 14.18 -9.14 -5.78
CA ASP A 89 14.34 -10.05 -4.63
C ASP A 89 13.19 -11.08 -4.61
N GLU A 90 13.44 -12.28 -5.15
CA GLU A 90 12.46 -13.39 -5.15
C GLU A 90 12.22 -14.00 -3.76
N ALA A 91 13.03 -13.63 -2.76
CA ALA A 91 13.04 -14.30 -1.46
C ALA A 91 11.93 -13.84 -0.50
N LEU A 92 11.44 -12.61 -0.62
CA LEU A 92 10.51 -12.03 0.36
C LEU A 92 9.08 -11.92 -0.17
N PRO A 93 8.05 -12.25 0.62
CA PRO A 93 6.66 -12.07 0.22
C PRO A 93 6.36 -10.60 -0.12
N ALA A 94 5.42 -10.41 -1.05
CA ALA A 94 4.96 -9.08 -1.46
C ALA A 94 3.46 -8.97 -1.28
N TYR A 95 3.04 -7.93 -0.57
CA TYR A 95 1.66 -7.52 -0.41
C TYR A 95 1.35 -6.41 -1.40
N ILE A 96 0.19 -6.53 -2.05
CA ILE A 96 -0.33 -5.53 -2.98
C ILE A 96 -1.65 -5.06 -2.43
N VAL A 97 -1.73 -3.77 -2.10
CA VAL A 97 -2.96 -3.15 -1.62
C VAL A 97 -3.43 -2.11 -2.61
N VAL A 98 -4.63 -2.35 -3.17
CA VAL A 98 -5.30 -1.40 -4.05
C VAL A 98 -6.53 -0.86 -3.32
N VAL A 99 -6.57 0.47 -3.16
CA VAL A 99 -7.65 1.18 -2.45
C VAL A 99 -8.47 1.97 -3.45
N GLU A 100 -9.78 1.77 -3.46
CA GLU A 100 -10.74 2.46 -4.32
C GLU A 100 -11.61 3.41 -3.49
N PHE A 101 -11.79 4.66 -3.95
CA PHE A 101 -12.40 5.75 -3.19
C PHE A 101 -13.74 6.26 -3.72
N SER A 102 -14.39 5.58 -4.68
CA SER A 102 -15.69 6.03 -5.20
C SER A 102 -16.85 5.75 -4.26
N ARG A 103 -16.74 4.72 -3.42
CA ARG A 103 -17.78 4.30 -2.46
C ARG A 103 -17.21 4.02 -1.06
N PRO A 104 -16.46 4.96 -0.44
CA PRO A 104 -15.92 4.76 0.89
C PRO A 104 -17.04 4.86 1.91
N TYR A 105 -17.17 3.86 2.77
CA TYR A 105 -18.09 3.89 3.90
C TYR A 105 -17.41 3.33 5.14
N ALA A 106 -17.40 4.11 6.21
CA ALA A 106 -16.92 3.68 7.51
C ALA A 106 -17.89 4.18 8.59
N ARG A 107 -18.28 3.29 9.51
CA ARG A 107 -18.97 3.67 10.73
C ARG A 107 -18.35 2.94 11.90
N MET A 108 -17.81 3.71 12.83
CA MET A 108 -17.22 3.23 14.07
C MET A 108 -18.05 3.76 15.23
N VAL A 109 -18.50 2.86 16.11
CA VAL A 109 -19.10 3.22 17.40
C VAL A 109 -18.39 2.41 18.47
N LYS A 110 -17.76 3.10 19.42
CA LYS A 110 -17.29 2.51 20.67
C LYS A 110 -18.41 2.68 21.69
N LYS A 111 -18.79 1.59 22.36
CA LYS A 111 -19.65 1.64 23.54
C LYS A 111 -18.86 1.12 24.72
#